data_AF-A0A0K3A0X9-F1
#
_entry.id   AF-A0A0K3A0X9-F1
#
_cell.length_a   1.000
_cell.length_b   1.000
_cell.length_c   1.000
_cell.angle_alpha   90.00
_cell.angle_beta   90.00
_cell.angle_gamma   90.00
#
_symmetry.space_group_name_H-M   'P 1'
#
loop_
_entity.id
_entity.type
_entity.pdbx_description
1 polymer ?
#
loop_
_entity_poly.entity_id
_entity_poly.type
_entity_poly.pdbx_seq_one_letter_code
_entity_poly.pdbx_strand_id
1 'polypeptide(L)'
;MLPPRTAPVPNEAARQKWLTDTVNGFVAPGQALKDIYSLILHRLWPEGHGIPGPQVSEQDIRAIINEARKAAGKEPYVDPFRRMRELQGEEGLTCIIKEGTKYQLVSQDVSQKREPRAKPSNALWAKIKLDAGYKCAHCGQQEPAVKLSPDHRIPRSRNGTNDDDNWQPLCEQCNNAKSSACQGCGMNCNVCFWAFPEEYKPIVIQDDNREQIRRAAEKQGLSQSELANKILRGHFR
;
A
#
# COMPACT_ATOMS: atom_id res chain seq x y z
N MET A 1 14.27 8.49 17.32
CA MET A 1 13.05 8.84 18.08
C MET A 1 13.40 9.95 19.05
N LEU A 2 12.44 10.77 19.46
CA LEU A 2 12.70 11.92 20.31
C LEU A 2 12.41 11.60 21.80
N PRO A 3 13.07 12.28 22.76
CA PRO A 3 12.72 12.17 24.17
C PRO A 3 11.25 12.60 24.40
N PRO A 4 10.41 11.75 25.03
CA PRO A 4 9.02 12.09 25.31
C PRO A 4 8.89 13.29 26.25
N ARG A 5 7.89 14.15 26.03
CA ARG A 5 7.53 15.22 26.96
C ARG A 5 6.47 14.76 27.95
N THR A 6 6.74 14.96 29.24
CA THR A 6 5.90 14.53 30.36
C THR A 6 4.89 15.57 30.85
N ALA A 7 4.71 16.66 30.09
CA ALA A 7 3.71 17.69 30.39
C ALA A 7 2.96 18.09 29.11
N PRO A 8 1.63 18.22 29.17
CA PRO A 8 0.82 18.60 28.00
C PRO A 8 1.08 20.07 27.69
N VAL A 9 1.82 20.34 26.61
CA VAL A 9 2.06 21.69 26.11
C VAL A 9 1.09 21.96 24.94
N PRO A 10 0.27 23.03 24.97
CA PRO A 10 0.19 24.08 26.01
C PRO A 10 -0.70 23.73 27.22
N ASN A 11 -1.70 22.85 27.08
CA ASN A 11 -2.49 22.28 28.18
C ASN A 11 -3.34 21.08 27.68
N GLU A 12 -4.04 20.42 28.60
CA GLU A 12 -4.89 19.25 28.30
C GLU A 12 -6.09 19.60 27.39
N ALA A 13 -6.67 20.80 27.54
CA ALA A 13 -7.76 21.24 26.68
C ALA A 13 -7.32 21.41 25.22
N ALA A 14 -6.11 21.92 24.98
CA ALA A 14 -5.52 22.04 23.66
C ALA A 14 -5.22 20.67 23.04
N ARG A 15 -4.71 19.71 23.83
CA ARG A 15 -4.55 18.30 23.41
C ARG A 15 -5.89 17.72 22.97
N GLN A 16 -6.91 17.80 23.82
CA GLN A 16 -8.22 17.23 23.54
C GLN A 16 -8.88 17.87 22.31
N LYS A 17 -8.72 19.19 22.16
CA LYS A 17 -9.18 19.91 20.97
C LYS A 17 -8.49 19.40 19.71
N TRP A 18 -7.16 19.27 19.72
CA TRP A 18 -6.42 18.77 18.56
C TRP A 18 -6.83 17.34 18.18
N LEU A 19 -6.98 16.44 19.16
CA LEU A 19 -7.43 15.07 18.91
C LEU A 19 -8.84 15.06 18.30
N THR A 20 -9.75 15.85 18.85
CA THR A 20 -11.13 15.96 18.38
C THR A 20 -11.20 16.50 16.96
N ASP A 21 -10.51 17.61 16.68
CA ASP A 21 -10.45 18.23 15.36
C ASP A 21 -9.84 17.26 14.32
N THR A 22 -8.77 16.56 14.70
CA THR A 22 -8.08 15.58 13.85
C THR A 22 -9.01 14.41 13.49
N VAL A 23 -9.68 13.83 14.48
CA VAL A 23 -10.60 12.69 14.30
C VAL A 23 -11.82 13.10 13.47
N ASN A 24 -12.39 14.28 13.74
CA ASN A 24 -13.52 14.82 12.97
C ASN A 24 -13.15 15.07 11.51
N GLY A 25 -11.90 15.46 11.26
CA GLY A 25 -11.40 15.69 9.92
C GLY A 25 -11.09 14.42 9.11
N PHE A 26 -11.18 13.21 9.68
CA PHE A 26 -10.75 12.00 8.97
C PHE A 26 -11.52 11.75 7.67
N VAL A 27 -10.78 11.43 6.60
CA VAL A 27 -11.31 11.14 5.26
C VAL A 27 -11.71 9.68 5.08
N ALA A 28 -11.32 8.78 5.99
CA ALA A 28 -11.72 7.38 5.95
C ALA A 28 -13.24 7.19 5.80
N PRO A 29 -13.69 6.22 4.98
CA PRO A 29 -15.09 6.12 4.58
C PRO A 29 -16.05 5.58 5.64
N GLY A 30 -15.55 4.98 6.74
CA GLY A 30 -16.40 4.29 7.72
C GLY A 30 -16.04 4.58 9.17
N GLN A 31 -17.05 4.68 10.03
CA GLN A 31 -16.89 5.04 11.45
C GLN A 31 -16.01 4.04 12.21
N ALA A 32 -16.22 2.73 12.01
CA ALA A 32 -15.41 1.70 12.65
C ALA A 32 -13.90 1.83 12.36
N LEU A 33 -13.53 2.41 11.20
CA LEU A 33 -12.14 2.67 10.88
C LEU A 33 -11.63 3.94 11.58
N LYS A 34 -12.44 5.00 11.59
CA LYS A 34 -12.14 6.24 12.34
C LYS A 34 -11.97 5.97 13.84
N ASP A 35 -12.76 5.06 14.40
CA ASP A 35 -12.65 4.65 15.82
C ASP A 35 -11.30 3.99 16.12
N ILE A 36 -10.82 3.11 15.22
CA ILE A 36 -9.49 2.48 15.35
C ILE A 36 -8.38 3.53 15.25
N TYR A 37 -8.50 4.48 14.31
CA TYR A 37 -7.55 5.58 14.17
C TYR A 37 -7.50 6.47 15.40
N SER A 38 -8.67 6.82 15.94
CA SER A 38 -8.82 7.57 17.17
C SER A 38 -8.13 6.84 18.33
N LEU A 39 -8.37 5.54 18.49
CA LEU A 39 -7.75 4.72 19.53
C LEU A 39 -6.21 4.75 19.43
N ILE A 40 -5.67 4.60 18.22
CA ILE A 40 -4.22 4.70 17.97
C ILE A 40 -3.68 6.08 18.37
N LEU A 41 -4.35 7.16 17.95
CA LEU A 41 -3.93 8.53 18.27
C LEU A 41 -3.93 8.79 19.78
N HIS A 42 -4.96 8.35 20.49
CA HIS A 42 -5.02 8.49 21.96
C HIS A 42 -3.91 7.71 22.65
N ARG A 43 -3.49 6.56 22.09
CA ARG A 43 -2.33 5.82 22.61
C ARG A 43 -1.00 6.51 22.32
N LEU A 44 -0.87 7.17 21.16
CA LEU A 44 0.32 7.92 20.78
C LEU A 44 0.43 9.28 21.48
N TRP A 45 -0.68 9.82 22.00
CA TRP A 45 -0.72 11.04 22.80
C TRP A 45 -1.68 10.89 24.00
N PRO A 46 -1.29 10.13 25.04
CA PRO A 46 -2.11 9.93 26.23
C PRO A 46 -2.22 11.22 27.06
N GLU A 47 -3.16 11.22 28.00
CA GLU A 47 -3.33 12.33 28.95
C GLU A 47 -2.04 12.61 29.74
N GLY A 48 -1.81 13.88 30.05
CA GLY A 48 -0.61 14.31 30.78
C GLY A 48 0.69 14.27 29.98
N HIS A 49 0.69 13.87 28.70
CA HIS A 49 1.87 13.91 27.85
C HIS A 49 1.86 15.13 26.91
N GLY A 50 3.06 15.63 26.60
CA GLY A 50 3.27 16.61 25.54
C GLY A 50 3.66 15.94 24.23
N ILE A 51 4.06 16.77 23.26
CA ILE A 51 4.67 16.31 22.02
C ILE A 51 6.15 16.73 22.00
N PRO A 52 7.12 15.83 21.73
CA PRO A 52 6.95 14.43 21.30
C PRO A 52 6.29 13.53 22.35
N GLY A 53 5.34 12.71 21.91
CA GLY A 53 4.60 11.78 22.76
C GLY A 53 5.45 10.60 23.25
N PRO A 54 4.86 9.64 23.99
CA PRO A 54 5.55 8.41 24.36
C PRO A 54 5.93 7.58 23.13
N GLN A 55 6.93 6.72 23.30
CA GLN A 55 7.31 5.74 22.28
C GLN A 55 6.45 4.49 22.46
N VAL A 56 5.60 4.17 21.48
CA VAL A 56 4.64 3.07 21.57
C VAL A 56 5.10 1.92 20.69
N SER A 57 5.14 0.71 21.25
CA SER A 57 5.56 -0.48 20.50
C SER A 57 4.48 -0.99 19.53
N GLU A 58 4.89 -1.71 18.49
CA GLU A 58 3.99 -2.45 17.59
C GLU A 58 3.09 -3.44 18.36
N GLN A 59 3.63 -4.06 19.41
CA GLN A 59 2.89 -4.98 20.27
C GLN A 59 1.79 -4.24 21.05
N ASP A 60 2.09 -3.06 21.59
CA ASP A 60 1.13 -2.22 22.30
C ASP A 60 0.00 -1.76 21.37
N ILE A 61 0.34 -1.30 20.16
CA ILE A 61 -0.65 -0.89 19.15
C ILE A 61 -1.57 -2.07 18.79
N ARG A 62 -1.00 -3.26 18.59
CA ARG A 62 -1.79 -4.47 18.31
C ARG A 62 -2.68 -4.84 19.50
N ALA A 63 -2.17 -4.75 20.72
CA ALA A 63 -2.92 -5.07 21.95
C ALA A 63 -4.15 -4.18 22.09
N ILE A 64 -4.00 -2.85 22.00
CA ILE A 64 -5.13 -1.91 22.16
C ILE A 64 -6.22 -2.16 21.10
N ILE A 65 -5.84 -2.41 19.84
CA ILE A 65 -6.80 -2.65 18.76
C ILE A 65 -7.54 -3.97 19.00
N ASN A 66 -6.83 -5.01 19.42
CA ASN A 66 -7.43 -6.32 19.69
C ASN A 66 -8.34 -6.29 20.92
N GLU A 67 -7.99 -5.54 21.96
CA GLU A 67 -8.85 -5.33 23.14
C GLU A 67 -10.15 -4.64 22.75
N ALA A 68 -10.09 -3.55 21.99
CA ALA A 68 -11.27 -2.84 21.50
C ALA A 68 -12.15 -3.72 20.61
N ARG A 69 -11.55 -4.59 19.79
CA ARG A 69 -12.29 -5.54 18.94
C ARG A 69 -12.93 -6.66 19.73
N LYS A 70 -12.22 -7.21 20.72
CA LYS A 70 -12.75 -8.22 21.64
C LYS A 70 -13.96 -7.68 22.40
N ALA A 71 -13.88 -6.44 22.90
CA ALA A 71 -15.00 -5.76 23.55
C ALA A 71 -16.22 -5.59 22.60
N ALA A 72 -15.97 -5.45 21.31
CA ALA A 72 -17.02 -5.39 20.27
C ALA A 72 -17.43 -6.77 19.71
N GLY A 73 -16.96 -7.89 20.29
CA GLY A 73 -17.28 -9.25 19.83
C GLY A 73 -16.69 -9.60 18.46
N LYS A 74 -15.59 -8.98 18.06
CA LYS A 74 -14.94 -9.16 16.75
C LYS A 74 -13.59 -9.87 16.88
N GLU A 75 -13.28 -10.72 15.90
CA GLU A 75 -11.98 -11.38 15.76
C GLU A 75 -10.81 -10.40 15.73
N PRO A 76 -9.60 -10.78 16.18
CA PRO A 76 -8.41 -9.94 16.13
C PRO A 76 -8.10 -9.37 14.75
N TYR A 77 -7.43 -8.22 14.72
CA TYR A 77 -7.04 -7.61 13.45
C TYR A 77 -5.84 -8.36 12.84
N VAL A 78 -5.93 -8.76 11.58
CA VAL A 78 -4.85 -9.49 10.88
C VAL A 78 -3.60 -8.59 10.74
N ASP A 79 -3.77 -7.43 10.10
CA ASP A 79 -2.71 -6.42 9.90
C ASP A 79 -3.10 -5.05 10.49
N PRO A 80 -2.87 -4.80 11.79
CA PRO A 80 -3.12 -3.50 12.41
C PRO A 80 -2.17 -2.42 11.87
N PHE A 81 -0.98 -2.77 11.38
CA PHE A 81 -0.02 -1.80 10.87
C PHE A 81 -0.43 -1.25 9.50
N ARG A 82 -1.36 -1.91 8.81
CA ARG A 82 -2.09 -1.27 7.72
C ARG A 82 -2.79 0.01 8.17
N ARG A 83 -3.36 0.04 9.38
CA ARG A 83 -4.02 1.24 9.92
C ARG A 83 -3.02 2.36 10.17
N MET A 84 -1.80 2.04 10.62
CA MET A 84 -0.70 3.01 10.77
C MET A 84 -0.31 3.65 9.43
N ARG A 85 -0.17 2.82 8.38
CA ARG A 85 0.14 3.33 7.03
C ARG A 85 -0.98 4.22 6.50
N GLU A 86 -2.24 3.85 6.75
CA GLU A 86 -3.39 4.65 6.34
C GLU A 86 -3.51 5.98 7.10
N LEU A 87 -3.20 5.98 8.41
CA LEU A 87 -3.09 7.20 9.22
C LEU A 87 -2.01 8.15 8.69
N GLN A 88 -0.81 7.64 8.41
CA GLN A 88 0.30 8.45 7.92
C GLN A 88 0.07 8.96 6.48
N GLY A 89 -0.49 8.12 5.61
CA GLY A 89 -0.65 8.39 4.19
C GLY A 89 -1.94 9.14 3.85
N GLU A 90 -3.08 8.48 4.03
CA GLU A 90 -4.40 8.96 3.64
C GLU A 90 -4.89 10.08 4.58
N GLU A 91 -4.71 9.92 5.89
CA GLU A 91 -5.15 10.93 6.89
C GLU A 91 -4.15 12.07 7.12
N GLY A 92 -2.98 12.02 6.48
CA GLY A 92 -1.98 13.09 6.50
C GLY A 92 -1.16 13.17 7.80
N LEU A 93 -1.23 12.20 8.70
CA LEU A 93 -0.48 12.21 9.97
C LEU A 93 0.99 11.77 9.79
N THR A 94 1.70 12.45 8.89
CA THR A 94 3.14 12.24 8.64
C THR A 94 4.01 12.62 9.84
N CYS A 95 3.44 13.34 10.81
CA CYS A 95 4.03 13.65 12.11
C CYS A 95 4.11 12.43 13.05
N ILE A 96 3.57 11.26 12.66
CA ILE A 96 3.84 9.99 13.33
C ILE A 96 5.07 9.37 12.67
N ILE A 97 6.16 9.22 13.41
CA ILE A 97 7.38 8.58 12.93
C ILE A 97 7.47 7.13 13.43
N LYS A 98 8.22 6.31 12.69
CA LYS A 98 8.53 4.92 13.05
C LYS A 98 10.04 4.72 13.14
N GLU A 99 10.52 4.09 14.20
CA GLU A 99 11.90 3.59 14.32
C GLU A 99 11.88 2.14 14.84
N GLY A 100 12.42 1.21 14.04
CA GLY A 100 12.31 -0.22 14.32
C GLY A 100 10.85 -0.67 14.43
N THR A 101 10.44 -1.12 15.62
CA THR A 101 9.09 -1.58 15.97
C THR A 101 8.33 -0.57 16.84
N LYS A 102 8.77 0.69 16.90
CA LYS A 102 8.15 1.73 17.74
C LYS A 102 7.61 2.87 16.88
N TYR A 103 6.51 3.45 17.31
CA TYR A 103 5.88 4.64 16.74
C TYR A 103 5.83 5.76 17.78
N GLN A 104 5.89 7.01 17.31
CA GLN A 104 5.78 8.20 18.16
C GLN A 104 5.16 9.34 17.37
N LEU A 105 4.21 10.05 18.00
CA LEU A 105 3.71 11.33 17.50
C LEU A 105 4.73 12.42 17.88
N VAL A 106 5.32 13.12 16.90
CA VAL A 106 6.40 14.10 17.12
C VAL A 106 6.02 15.55 16.85
N SER A 107 4.90 15.82 16.18
CA SER A 107 4.33 17.16 16.03
C SER A 107 2.81 17.12 15.94
N GLN A 108 2.17 18.29 15.90
CA GLN A 108 0.73 18.47 15.69
C GLN A 108 0.37 18.70 14.22
N ASP A 109 1.37 18.67 13.33
CA ASP A 109 1.19 19.04 11.93
C ASP A 109 0.52 17.90 11.17
N VAL A 110 -0.63 18.20 10.55
CA VAL A 110 -1.34 17.28 9.67
C VAL A 110 -1.10 17.73 8.23
N SER A 111 -0.40 16.90 7.46
CA SER A 111 -0.14 17.12 6.05
C SER A 111 -1.42 17.02 5.22
N GLN A 112 -1.32 17.36 3.93
CA GLN A 112 -2.43 17.22 2.99
C GLN A 112 -2.96 15.78 2.96
N LYS A 113 -4.24 15.63 3.25
CA LYS A 113 -4.96 14.35 3.19
C LYS A 113 -5.07 13.89 1.75
N ARG A 114 -5.02 12.57 1.56
CA ARG A 114 -5.16 11.93 0.25
C ARG A 114 -6.49 11.20 0.20
N GLU A 115 -7.04 11.06 -1.00
CA GLU A 115 -8.23 10.23 -1.18
C GLU A 115 -7.98 8.82 -0.61
N PRO A 116 -8.89 8.27 0.21
CA PRO A 116 -8.75 6.92 0.72
C PRO A 116 -8.60 5.90 -0.41
N ARG A 117 -7.94 4.77 -0.14
CA ARG A 117 -7.95 3.66 -1.10
C ARG A 117 -9.39 3.16 -1.24
N ALA A 118 -9.96 3.34 -2.42
CA ALA A 118 -11.22 2.75 -2.78
C ALA A 118 -11.04 1.24 -3.04
N LYS A 119 -12.15 0.52 -2.95
CA LYS A 119 -12.29 -0.81 -3.55
C LYS A 119 -13.39 -0.69 -4.61
N PRO A 120 -13.34 -1.52 -5.67
CA PRO A 120 -14.48 -1.61 -6.56
C PRO A 120 -15.74 -2.01 -5.78
N SER A 121 -16.91 -1.58 -6.24
CA SER A 121 -18.18 -2.02 -5.68
C SER A 121 -18.31 -3.55 -5.77
N ASN A 122 -19.14 -4.17 -4.94
CA ASN A 122 -19.32 -5.63 -5.00
C ASN A 122 -19.80 -6.11 -6.38
N ALA A 123 -20.67 -5.34 -7.02
CA ALA A 123 -21.17 -5.63 -8.36
C ALA A 123 -20.07 -5.51 -9.42
N LEU A 124 -19.28 -4.43 -9.37
CA LEU A 124 -18.13 -4.24 -10.26
C LEU A 124 -17.08 -5.34 -10.05
N TRP A 125 -16.77 -5.69 -8.80
CA TRP A 125 -15.82 -6.77 -8.51
C TRP A 125 -16.30 -8.12 -9.01
N ALA A 126 -17.59 -8.44 -8.85
CA ALA A 126 -18.17 -9.66 -9.41
C ALA A 126 -18.05 -9.69 -10.94
N LYS A 127 -18.29 -8.55 -11.61
CA LYS A 127 -18.10 -8.40 -13.05
C LYS A 127 -16.62 -8.60 -13.45
N ILE A 128 -15.68 -7.92 -12.79
CA ILE A 128 -14.23 -8.06 -13.06
C ILE A 128 -13.79 -9.52 -12.96
N LYS A 129 -14.25 -10.24 -11.92
CA LYS A 129 -13.93 -11.67 -11.77
C LYS A 129 -14.56 -12.51 -12.87
N LEU A 130 -15.81 -12.24 -13.25
CA LEU A 130 -16.50 -12.95 -14.33
C LEU A 130 -15.78 -12.75 -15.66
N ASP A 131 -15.45 -11.51 -16.01
CA ASP A 131 -14.76 -11.13 -17.24
C ASP A 131 -13.37 -11.79 -17.33
N ALA A 132 -12.68 -11.93 -16.19
CA ALA A 132 -11.40 -12.64 -16.09
C ALA A 132 -11.53 -14.17 -15.96
N GLY A 133 -12.74 -14.73 -16.01
CA GLY A 133 -12.98 -16.17 -15.85
C GLY A 133 -12.54 -16.72 -14.48
N TYR A 134 -12.61 -15.90 -13.44
CA TYR A 134 -12.12 -16.18 -12.09
C TYR A 134 -10.63 -16.51 -12.02
N LYS A 135 -9.83 -15.99 -12.97
CA LYS A 135 -8.37 -16.17 -13.03
C LYS A 135 -7.62 -14.90 -12.64
N CYS A 136 -6.44 -15.08 -12.09
CA CYS A 136 -5.46 -14.01 -11.93
C CYS A 136 -5.08 -13.49 -13.32
N ALA A 137 -5.23 -12.18 -13.54
CA ALA A 137 -4.95 -11.53 -14.82
C ALA A 137 -3.50 -11.74 -15.29
N HIS A 138 -2.56 -11.87 -14.34
CA HIS A 138 -1.14 -12.08 -14.65
C HIS A 138 -0.75 -13.55 -14.81
N CYS A 139 -0.94 -14.40 -13.79
CA CYS A 139 -0.44 -15.79 -13.82
C CYS A 139 -1.47 -16.82 -14.30
N GLY A 140 -2.74 -16.46 -14.45
CA GLY A 140 -3.80 -17.37 -14.89
C GLY A 140 -4.30 -18.38 -13.85
N GLN A 141 -3.73 -18.42 -12.64
CA GLN A 141 -4.25 -19.27 -11.55
C GLN A 141 -5.69 -18.88 -11.20
N GLN A 142 -6.53 -19.87 -10.87
CA GLN A 142 -7.98 -19.72 -10.79
C GLN A 142 -8.52 -19.90 -9.35
N GLU A 143 -9.60 -19.20 -9.00
CA GLU A 143 -10.37 -19.54 -7.78
C GLU A 143 -11.02 -20.93 -7.92
N PRO A 144 -11.13 -21.72 -6.83
CA PRO A 144 -10.76 -21.41 -5.45
C PRO A 144 -9.31 -21.77 -5.09
N ALA A 145 -8.50 -22.28 -6.03
CA ALA A 145 -7.11 -22.66 -5.76
C ALA A 145 -6.24 -21.49 -5.30
N VAL A 146 -6.57 -20.28 -5.77
CA VAL A 146 -6.06 -19.01 -5.25
C VAL A 146 -7.20 -18.09 -4.88
N LYS A 147 -6.94 -17.15 -3.96
CA LYS A 147 -7.85 -16.04 -3.68
C LYS A 147 -7.50 -14.84 -4.56
N LEU A 148 -8.48 -14.31 -5.27
CA LEU A 148 -8.30 -13.07 -6.04
C LEU A 148 -8.57 -11.85 -5.17
N SER A 149 -7.76 -10.82 -5.36
CA SER A 149 -7.94 -9.50 -4.77
C SER A 149 -7.98 -8.43 -5.86
N PRO A 150 -8.78 -7.37 -5.69
CA PRO A 150 -8.77 -6.25 -6.60
C PRO A 150 -7.44 -5.51 -6.50
N ASP A 151 -6.86 -5.19 -7.64
CA ASP A 151 -5.66 -4.38 -7.75
C ASP A 151 -5.80 -3.36 -8.89
N HIS A 152 -5.17 -2.19 -8.75
CA HIS A 152 -5.18 -1.18 -9.81
C HIS A 152 -4.26 -1.59 -10.95
N ARG A 153 -4.62 -1.45 -12.22
CA ARG A 153 -3.71 -1.66 -13.37
C ARG A 153 -2.53 -0.71 -13.29
N ILE A 154 -2.82 0.58 -13.29
CA ILE A 154 -1.88 1.65 -13.01
C ILE A 154 -1.93 1.95 -11.51
N PRO A 155 -0.84 1.79 -10.74
CA PRO A 155 -0.85 2.08 -9.30
C PRO A 155 -1.16 3.56 -9.02
N ARG A 156 -1.82 3.84 -7.89
CA ARG A 156 -2.06 5.22 -7.42
C ARG A 156 -0.78 6.05 -7.23
N SER A 157 0.31 5.41 -6.81
CA SER A 157 1.64 6.06 -6.71
C SER A 157 2.18 6.52 -8.07
N ARG A 158 1.56 6.06 -9.17
CA ARG A 158 1.86 6.40 -10.56
C ARG A 158 0.67 7.07 -11.25
N ASN A 159 -0.16 7.77 -10.46
CA ASN A 159 -1.34 8.52 -10.90
C ASN A 159 -2.48 7.67 -11.49
N GLY A 160 -2.55 6.38 -11.16
CA GLY A 160 -3.71 5.56 -11.52
C GLY A 160 -4.98 5.97 -10.75
N THR A 161 -6.11 5.97 -11.44
CA THR A 161 -7.43 6.39 -10.93
C THR A 161 -8.16 5.24 -10.24
N ASN A 162 -9.31 5.54 -9.62
CA ASN A 162 -10.22 4.51 -9.08
C ASN A 162 -11.30 4.09 -10.08
N ASP A 163 -11.16 4.48 -11.35
CA ASP A 163 -12.12 4.21 -12.42
C ASP A 163 -12.26 2.71 -12.67
N ASP A 164 -13.44 2.31 -13.17
CA ASP A 164 -13.84 0.91 -13.32
C ASP A 164 -12.87 0.09 -14.20
N ASP A 165 -12.26 0.73 -15.20
CA ASP A 165 -11.32 0.12 -16.15
C ASP A 165 -9.90 -0.07 -15.59
N ASN A 166 -9.53 0.69 -14.55
CA ASN A 166 -8.24 0.60 -13.89
C ASN A 166 -8.19 -0.54 -12.86
N TRP A 167 -9.19 -1.42 -12.76
CA TRP A 167 -9.16 -2.57 -11.88
C TRP A 167 -8.82 -3.88 -12.62
N GLN A 168 -8.06 -4.75 -11.97
CA GLN A 168 -7.78 -6.11 -12.43
C GLN A 168 -7.77 -7.11 -11.25
N PRO A 169 -8.10 -8.38 -11.49
CA PRO A 169 -8.00 -9.41 -10.46
C PRO A 169 -6.60 -10.02 -10.41
N LEU A 170 -5.92 -9.94 -9.27
CA LEU A 170 -4.65 -10.61 -9.05
C LEU A 170 -4.72 -11.57 -7.87
N CYS A 171 -4.00 -12.69 -7.97
CA CYS A 171 -3.71 -13.51 -6.78
C CYS A 171 -2.73 -12.76 -5.86
N GLU A 172 -2.67 -13.15 -4.60
CA GLU A 172 -1.81 -12.52 -3.58
C GLU A 172 -0.34 -12.43 -4.03
N GLN A 173 0.20 -13.51 -4.61
CA GLN A 173 1.59 -13.57 -5.06
C GLN A 173 1.87 -12.54 -6.17
N CYS A 174 1.02 -12.48 -7.20
CA CYS A 174 1.18 -11.52 -8.29
C CYS A 174 0.96 -10.07 -7.84
N ASN A 175 0.01 -9.84 -6.94
CA ASN A 175 -0.22 -8.49 -6.38
C ASN A 175 1.02 -8.00 -5.62
N ASN A 176 1.59 -8.84 -4.76
CA ASN A 176 2.82 -8.51 -4.02
C ASN A 176 4.01 -8.28 -4.97
N ALA A 177 4.19 -9.15 -5.97
CA ALA A 177 5.24 -9.00 -6.97
C ALA A 177 5.12 -7.70 -7.78
N LYS A 178 3.90 -7.35 -8.22
CA LYS A 178 3.61 -6.09 -8.90
C LYS A 178 3.91 -4.88 -8.01
N SER A 179 3.48 -4.92 -6.74
CA SER A 179 3.74 -3.84 -5.78
C SER A 179 5.23 -3.58 -5.64
N SER A 180 6.04 -4.63 -5.50
CA SER A 180 7.50 -4.55 -5.43
C SER A 180 8.11 -4.03 -6.73
N ALA A 181 7.70 -4.57 -7.88
CA ALA A 181 8.19 -4.15 -9.20
C ALA A 181 7.84 -2.70 -9.55
N CYS A 182 6.77 -2.14 -8.99
CA CYS A 182 6.35 -0.76 -9.22
C CYS A 182 7.04 0.26 -8.32
N GLN A 183 7.71 -0.15 -7.24
CA GLN A 183 8.43 0.78 -6.37
C GLN A 183 9.60 1.42 -7.12
N GLY A 184 9.60 2.76 -7.25
CA GLY A 184 10.65 3.48 -7.97
C GLY A 184 10.70 3.23 -9.48
N CYS A 185 9.68 2.58 -10.06
CA CYS A 185 9.67 2.24 -11.48
C CYS A 185 9.34 3.46 -12.36
N GLY A 186 10.20 3.73 -13.36
CA GLY A 186 10.01 4.80 -14.36
C GLY A 186 9.44 4.35 -15.71
N MET A 187 9.12 3.06 -15.90
CA MET A 187 8.66 2.53 -17.19
C MET A 187 7.21 2.91 -17.53
N ASN A 188 6.84 3.04 -18.79
CA ASN A 188 5.47 3.39 -19.19
C ASN A 188 4.44 2.31 -18.77
N CYS A 189 3.47 2.68 -17.91
CA CYS A 189 2.42 1.77 -17.46
C CYS A 189 1.51 1.29 -18.58
N ASN A 190 1.29 2.09 -19.62
CA ASN A 190 0.37 1.77 -20.71
C ASN A 190 0.84 0.63 -21.63
N VAL A 191 2.08 0.19 -21.47
CA VAL A 191 2.68 -0.97 -22.17
C VAL A 191 3.30 -1.96 -21.19
N CYS A 192 2.83 -1.95 -19.95
CA CYS A 192 3.42 -2.73 -18.87
C CYS A 192 2.70 -4.06 -18.69
N PHE A 193 3.47 -5.15 -18.67
CA PHE A 193 2.97 -6.50 -18.42
C PHE A 193 2.30 -6.69 -17.05
N TRP A 194 2.57 -5.80 -16.08
CA TRP A 194 1.86 -5.81 -14.80
C TRP A 194 0.53 -5.05 -14.82
N ALA A 195 0.41 -4.02 -15.67
CA ALA A 195 -0.79 -3.19 -15.75
C ALA A 195 -1.82 -3.78 -16.73
N PHE A 196 -1.34 -4.29 -17.86
CA PHE A 196 -2.14 -4.88 -18.93
C PHE A 196 -1.55 -6.24 -19.31
N PRO A 197 -1.56 -7.23 -18.38
CA PRO A 197 -0.97 -8.55 -18.61
C PRO A 197 -1.61 -9.32 -19.78
N GLU A 198 -2.84 -8.98 -20.16
CA GLU A 198 -3.55 -9.57 -21.29
C GLU A 198 -3.00 -9.09 -22.65
N GLU A 199 -2.50 -7.86 -22.71
CA GLU A 199 -1.93 -7.25 -23.92
C GLU A 199 -0.41 -7.45 -24.00
N TYR A 200 0.29 -7.20 -22.89
CA TYR A 200 1.76 -7.17 -22.84
C TYR A 200 2.31 -8.32 -22.03
N LYS A 201 1.98 -9.58 -22.35
CA LYS A 201 2.52 -10.73 -21.60
C LYS A 201 4.05 -10.71 -21.55
N PRO A 202 4.68 -11.12 -20.44
CA PRO A 202 6.14 -11.29 -20.39
C PRO A 202 6.61 -12.23 -21.51
N ILE A 203 7.63 -11.79 -22.25
CA ILE A 203 8.27 -12.63 -23.27
C ILE A 203 9.20 -13.62 -22.57
N VAL A 204 8.92 -14.91 -22.73
CA VAL A 204 9.77 -15.98 -22.21
C VAL A 204 10.84 -16.31 -23.26
N ILE A 205 12.07 -15.89 -23.00
CA ILE A 205 13.23 -16.27 -23.81
C ILE A 205 13.73 -17.64 -23.34
N GLN A 206 13.95 -18.59 -24.26
CA GLN A 206 14.51 -19.92 -23.95
C GLN A 206 15.95 -19.84 -23.42
N ASP A 207 16.38 -20.85 -22.67
CA ASP A 207 17.65 -20.82 -21.92
C ASP A 207 18.88 -20.75 -22.84
N ASP A 208 18.84 -21.43 -23.99
CA ASP A 208 19.87 -21.37 -25.01
C ASP A 208 20.02 -19.94 -25.60
N ASN A 209 18.90 -19.29 -25.89
CA ASN A 209 18.86 -17.92 -26.38
C ASN A 209 19.32 -16.91 -25.33
N ARG A 210 18.96 -17.12 -24.05
CA ARG A 210 19.47 -16.29 -22.93
C ARG A 210 20.98 -16.35 -22.85
N GLU A 211 21.56 -17.55 -22.95
CA GLU A 211 23.00 -17.74 -22.90
C GLU A 211 23.71 -17.14 -24.11
N GLN A 212 23.13 -17.25 -25.31
CA GLN A 212 23.64 -16.60 -26.50
C GLN A 212 23.65 -15.07 -26.37
N ILE A 213 22.54 -14.48 -25.91
CA ILE A 213 22.44 -13.03 -25.65
C ILE A 213 23.50 -12.61 -24.62
N ARG A 214 23.66 -13.35 -23.53
CA ARG A 214 24.68 -13.05 -22.49
C ARG A 214 26.08 -12.99 -23.07
N ARG A 215 26.52 -14.04 -23.77
CA ARG A 215 27.87 -14.11 -24.37
C ARG A 215 28.08 -13.03 -25.42
N ALA A 216 27.08 -12.77 -26.25
CA ALA A 216 27.19 -11.76 -27.31
C ALA A 216 27.20 -10.33 -26.74
N ALA A 217 26.48 -10.08 -25.64
CA ALA A 217 26.45 -8.79 -24.96
C ALA A 217 27.81 -8.50 -24.30
N GLU A 218 28.39 -9.49 -23.62
CA GLU A 218 29.74 -9.42 -23.03
C GLU A 218 30.80 -9.08 -24.09
N LYS A 219 30.79 -9.75 -25.25
CA LYS A 219 31.73 -9.46 -26.35
C LYS A 219 31.60 -8.05 -26.90
N GLN A 220 30.42 -7.44 -26.80
CA GLN A 220 30.13 -6.09 -27.30
C GLN A 220 30.22 -5.01 -26.21
N GLY A 221 30.51 -5.38 -24.95
CA GLY A 221 30.48 -4.45 -23.82
C GLY A 221 29.09 -3.84 -23.56
N LEU A 222 28.02 -4.57 -23.88
CA LEU A 222 26.63 -4.16 -23.69
C LEU A 222 26.00 -4.96 -22.56
N SER A 223 24.91 -4.44 -21.97
CA SER A 223 23.99 -5.27 -21.19
C SER A 223 23.17 -6.19 -22.10
N GLN A 224 22.66 -7.28 -21.54
CA GLN A 224 21.78 -8.21 -22.25
C GLN A 224 20.54 -7.50 -22.81
N SER A 225 19.95 -6.58 -22.04
CA SER A 225 18.79 -5.80 -22.45
C SER A 225 19.10 -4.87 -23.61
N GLU A 226 20.26 -4.19 -23.61
CA GLU A 226 20.67 -3.33 -24.73
C GLU A 226 20.87 -4.13 -26.00
N LEU A 227 21.57 -5.27 -25.93
CA LEU A 227 21.76 -6.13 -27.10
C LEU A 227 20.43 -6.67 -27.62
N ALA A 228 19.55 -7.16 -26.76
CA ALA A 228 18.25 -7.67 -27.15
C ALA A 228 17.42 -6.58 -27.85
N ASN A 229 17.35 -5.37 -27.29
CA ASN A 229 16.65 -4.25 -27.91
C ASN A 229 17.27 -3.83 -29.25
N LYS A 230 18.60 -3.89 -29.39
CA LYS A 230 19.30 -3.62 -30.66
C LYS A 230 18.89 -4.63 -31.74
N ILE A 231 18.86 -5.93 -31.40
CA ILE A 231 18.44 -7.00 -32.32
C ILE A 231 16.97 -6.80 -32.74
N LEU A 232 16.07 -6.57 -31.78
CA LEU A 232 14.64 -6.38 -32.05
C LEU A 232 14.39 -5.15 -32.93
N ARG A 233 15.07 -4.02 -32.67
CA ARG A 233 14.98 -2.83 -33.52
C ARG A 233 15.50 -3.08 -34.93
N GLY A 234 16.52 -3.92 -35.09
CA GLY A 234 17.03 -4.28 -36.42
C GLY A 234 16.08 -5.20 -37.19
N HIS A 235 15.28 -6.00 -36.50
CA HIS A 235 14.34 -6.94 -37.11
C HIS A 235 12.99 -6.31 -37.50
N PHE A 236 12.43 -5.47 -36.63
CA PHE A 236 11.11 -4.85 -36.81
C PHE A 236 11.14 -3.49 -37.52
N ARG A 237 12.32 -2.98 -37.88
CA ARG A 237 12.46 -1.76 -38.70
C ARG A 237 12.42 -2.07 -40.18
#